data_AF-A0A2G2YS00-F1
#
_entry.id   AF-A0A2G2YS00-F1
#
_cell.length_a   1.000
_cell.length_b   1.000
_cell.length_c   1.000
_cell.angle_alpha   90.00
_cell.angle_beta   90.00
_cell.angle_gamma   90.00
#
_symmetry.space_group_name_H-M   'P 1'
#
loop_
_entity.id
_entity.type
_entity.pdbx_description
1 polymer ?
#
loop_
_entity_poly.entity_id
_entity_poly.type
_entity_poly.pdbx_seq_one_letter_code
_entity_poly.pdbx_strand_id
1 'polypeptide(L)'
;MENASLNDHNNTSHSFKPIKLGMEFDSDEDGFNYYNEYAATIGFSVRKEYANKSKAHGYITSRKFTCYKKGYRGKDKRDMLVKKPRKETRTGCLAHLVVSR
;
A
#
# COMPACT_ATOMS: atom_id res chain seq x y z
N MET A 1 -21.83 -9.50 19.97
CA MET A 1 -20.50 -10.16 20.00
C MET A 1 -20.54 -11.21 18.93
N GLU A 2 -19.98 -10.93 17.76
CA GLU A 2 -19.86 -11.92 16.70
C GLU A 2 -18.47 -11.75 16.11
N ASN A 3 -17.59 -12.64 16.55
CA ASN A 3 -16.19 -12.69 16.14
C ASN A 3 -16.14 -13.50 14.84
N ALA A 4 -15.73 -12.89 13.74
CA ALA A 4 -15.22 -13.61 12.59
C ALA A 4 -13.70 -13.39 12.54
N SER A 5 -12.96 -14.31 13.16
CA SER A 5 -11.54 -14.46 12.88
C SER A 5 -11.38 -14.88 11.42
N LEU A 6 -10.68 -14.07 10.63
CA LEU A 6 -10.07 -14.55 9.39
C LEU A 6 -8.61 -14.83 9.70
N ASN A 7 -8.37 -16.05 10.16
CA ASN A 7 -7.06 -16.69 10.04
C ASN A 7 -7.07 -17.45 8.72
N ASP A 8 -6.24 -17.03 7.76
CA ASP A 8 -5.74 -17.91 6.73
C ASP A 8 -4.22 -17.81 6.70
N HIS A 9 -3.58 -18.58 7.59
CA HIS A 9 -2.19 -18.96 7.44
C HIS A 9 -2.11 -20.08 6.39
N ASN A 10 -2.19 -19.73 5.11
CA ASN A 10 -1.83 -20.64 4.04
C ASN A 10 -0.36 -20.44 3.69
N ASN A 11 0.45 -21.33 4.25
CA ASN A 11 1.83 -21.58 3.90
C ASN A 11 1.86 -22.23 2.50
N THR A 12 1.70 -21.41 1.46
CA THR A 12 1.97 -21.82 0.09
C THR A 12 3.41 -21.43 -0.20
N SER A 13 4.28 -22.41 -0.41
CA SER A 13 5.58 -22.24 -1.06
C SER A 13 5.37 -21.83 -2.52
N HIS A 14 4.78 -20.66 -2.72
CA HIS A 14 4.56 -20.09 -4.04
C HIS A 14 5.90 -19.60 -4.54
N SER A 15 6.34 -20.08 -5.70
CA SER A 15 7.45 -19.46 -6.42
C SER A 15 7.01 -18.03 -6.79
N PHE A 16 7.29 -17.07 -5.92
CA PHE A 16 6.90 -15.69 -6.16
C PHE A 16 7.69 -15.16 -7.36
N LYS A 17 6.96 -14.82 -8.43
CA LYS A 17 7.57 -14.15 -9.57
C LYS A 17 8.01 -12.76 -9.10
N PRO A 18 9.29 -12.40 -9.25
CA PRO A 18 9.77 -11.08 -8.83
C PRO A 18 9.01 -9.99 -9.60
N ILE A 19 8.69 -8.89 -8.92
CA ILE A 19 8.14 -7.70 -9.58
C ILE A 19 9.15 -7.20 -10.61
N LYS A 20 8.67 -6.92 -11.82
CA LYS A 20 9.44 -6.36 -12.92
C LYS A 20 8.80 -5.07 -13.40
N LEU A 21 9.62 -4.14 -13.86
CA LEU A 21 9.14 -2.96 -14.57
C LEU A 21 8.50 -3.39 -15.90
N GLY A 22 7.42 -2.70 -16.28
CA GLY A 22 6.66 -3.03 -17.49
C GLY A 22 5.66 -4.18 -17.32
N MET A 23 5.40 -4.65 -16.09
CA MET A 23 4.26 -5.53 -15.83
C MET A 23 2.94 -4.81 -16.14
N GLU A 24 2.08 -5.48 -16.88
CA GLU A 24 0.74 -5.01 -17.24
C GLU A 24 -0.31 -5.62 -16.30
N PHE A 25 -1.34 -4.84 -16.01
CA PHE A 25 -2.45 -5.24 -15.15
C PHE A 25 -3.75 -4.78 -15.80
N ASP A 26 -4.81 -5.58 -15.67
CA ASP A 26 -6.13 -5.24 -16.22
C ASP A 26 -6.76 -4.04 -15.50
N SER A 27 -6.42 -3.84 -14.22
CA SER A 27 -6.87 -2.71 -13.41
C SER A 27 -5.82 -2.23 -12.39
N ASP A 28 -6.04 -1.04 -11.81
CA ASP A 28 -5.21 -0.57 -10.69
C ASP A 28 -5.39 -1.44 -9.43
N GLU A 29 -6.54 -2.09 -9.28
CA GLU A 29 -6.79 -3.00 -8.16
C GLU A 29 -6.02 -4.32 -8.31
N ASP A 30 -5.88 -4.84 -9.53
CA ASP A 30 -5.06 -6.04 -9.78
C ASP A 30 -3.58 -5.76 -9.49
N GLY A 31 -3.09 -4.58 -9.89
CA GLY A 31 -1.76 -4.12 -9.52
C GLY A 31 -1.59 -3.94 -8.00
N PHE A 32 -2.64 -3.52 -7.28
CA PHE A 32 -2.63 -3.44 -5.82
C PHE A 32 -2.53 -4.83 -5.18
N ASN A 33 -3.38 -5.78 -5.60
CA ASN A 33 -3.41 -7.13 -5.05
C ASN A 33 -2.08 -7.85 -5.26
N TYR A 34 -1.52 -7.77 -6.48
CA TYR A 34 -0.22 -8.33 -6.79
C TYR A 34 0.90 -7.75 -5.90
N TYR A 35 0.91 -6.43 -5.72
CA TYR A 35 1.90 -5.79 -4.85
C TYR A 35 1.69 -6.13 -3.37
N ASN A 36 0.44 -6.30 -2.93
CA ASN A 36 0.11 -6.65 -1.56
C ASN A 36 0.55 -8.08 -1.21
N GLU A 37 0.35 -9.04 -2.13
CA GLU A 37 0.87 -10.40 -1.99
C GLU A 37 2.40 -10.42 -1.94
N TYR A 38 3.06 -9.73 -2.87
CA TYR A 38 4.52 -9.56 -2.83
C TYR A 38 4.97 -8.94 -1.51
N ALA A 39 4.33 -7.86 -1.06
CA ALA A 39 4.68 -7.19 0.18
C ALA A 39 4.55 -8.12 1.39
N ALA A 40 3.50 -8.94 1.44
CA ALA A 40 3.30 -9.92 2.50
C ALA A 40 4.48 -10.92 2.58
N THR A 41 5.00 -11.37 1.44
CA THR A 41 6.17 -12.28 1.40
C THR A 41 7.47 -11.62 1.83
N ILE A 42 7.64 -10.33 1.54
CA ILE A 42 8.82 -9.56 1.95
C ILE A 42 8.69 -9.09 3.42
N GLY A 43 7.50 -9.15 4.00
CA GLY A 43 7.25 -8.82 5.41
C GLY A 43 6.86 -7.35 5.64
N PHE A 44 6.17 -6.72 4.69
CA PHE A 44 5.55 -5.42 4.90
C PHE A 44 4.12 -5.36 4.38
N SER A 45 3.35 -4.37 4.84
CA SER A 45 2.00 -4.11 4.36
C SER A 45 1.95 -2.90 3.44
N VAL A 46 0.94 -2.84 2.58
CA VAL A 46 0.78 -1.79 1.56
C VAL A 46 -0.35 -0.83 1.93
N ARG A 47 -0.20 0.46 1.59
CA ARG A 47 -1.25 1.48 1.61
C ARG A 47 -1.37 2.18 0.26
N LYS A 48 -2.61 2.53 -0.13
CA LYS A 48 -2.90 3.37 -1.31
C LYS A 48 -2.52 4.82 -0.99
N GLU A 49 -1.52 5.37 -1.69
CA GLU A 49 -0.98 6.71 -1.41
C GLU A 49 -1.77 7.80 -2.17
N TYR A 50 -1.89 7.67 -3.48
CA TYR A 50 -2.69 8.60 -4.30
C TYR A 50 -3.34 7.88 -5.48
N ALA A 51 -4.39 8.50 -6.02
CA ALA A 51 -4.85 8.31 -7.39
C ALA A 51 -4.87 9.66 -8.10
N ASN A 52 -4.25 9.70 -9.27
CA ASN A 52 -4.44 10.78 -10.22
C ASN A 52 -5.58 10.39 -11.14
N LYS A 53 -6.54 11.31 -11.31
CA LYS A 53 -7.68 11.13 -12.20
C LYS A 53 -7.60 12.14 -13.33
N SER A 54 -7.97 11.71 -14.53
CA SER A 54 -8.16 12.60 -15.66
C SER A 54 -9.25 13.61 -15.32
N LYS A 55 -8.98 14.91 -15.49
CA LYS A 55 -9.98 15.96 -15.31
C LYS A 55 -11.06 15.93 -16.39
N ALA A 56 -10.69 15.53 -17.61
CA ALA A 56 -11.58 15.48 -18.76
C ALA A 56 -12.52 14.28 -18.72
N HIS A 57 -12.02 13.12 -18.28
CA HIS A 57 -12.73 11.84 -18.42
C HIS A 57 -13.02 11.14 -17.08
N GLY A 58 -12.46 11.60 -15.96
CA GLY A 58 -12.70 11.06 -14.63
C GLY A 58 -12.01 9.73 -14.30
N TYR A 59 -11.49 8.99 -15.29
CA TYR A 59 -10.76 7.74 -15.05
C TYR A 59 -9.40 7.95 -14.39
N ILE A 60 -8.89 6.92 -13.71
CA ILE A 60 -7.58 6.95 -13.04
C ILE A 60 -6.48 6.86 -14.09
N THR A 61 -5.61 7.87 -14.15
CA THR A 61 -4.43 7.88 -15.03
C THR A 61 -3.22 7.23 -14.37
N SER A 62 -3.13 7.31 -13.04
CA SER A 62 -2.10 6.61 -12.29
C SER A 62 -2.48 6.43 -10.83
N ARG A 63 -2.02 5.33 -10.23
CA ARG A 63 -2.19 5.02 -8.82
C ARG A 63 -0.83 4.65 -8.21
N LYS A 64 -0.57 5.12 -6.99
CA LYS A 64 0.63 4.75 -6.24
C LYS A 64 0.29 3.98 -4.98
N PHE A 65 0.94 2.83 -4.84
CA PHE A 65 0.88 1.95 -3.69
C PHE A 65 2.22 1.96 -2.97
N THR A 66 2.20 2.02 -1.65
CA THR A 66 3.42 2.26 -0.87
C THR A 66 3.47 1.37 0.34
N CYS A 67 4.67 1.04 0.80
CA CYS A 67 4.81 0.41 2.11
C CYS A 67 4.13 1.27 3.18
N TYR A 68 3.48 0.62 4.15
CA TYR A 68 2.81 1.27 5.26
C TYR A 68 3.76 2.18 6.05
N LYS A 69 5.03 1.78 6.17
CA LYS A 69 6.11 2.53 6.83
C LYS A 69 6.72 3.64 5.94
N LYS A 70 6.12 3.98 4.78
CA LYS A 70 6.70 4.93 3.83
C LYS A 70 6.85 6.33 4.42
N GLY A 71 8.04 6.90 4.18
CA GLY A 71 8.37 8.30 4.47
C GLY A 71 8.40 8.59 5.97
N TYR A 72 8.20 9.85 6.32
CA TYR A 72 8.13 10.31 7.70
C TYR A 72 6.87 11.16 7.88
N ARG A 73 6.25 11.09 9.05
CA ARG A 73 5.12 11.98 9.36
C ARG A 73 5.63 13.39 9.59
N GLY A 74 4.93 14.38 9.03
CA GLY A 74 5.17 15.78 9.40
C GLY A 74 4.73 16.04 10.84
N LYS A 75 5.31 17.08 11.46
CA LYS A 75 4.92 17.53 12.81
C LYS A 75 3.41 17.80 12.85
N ASP A 76 2.67 17.18 13.78
CA ASP A 76 1.24 17.47 13.94
C ASP A 76 1.12 18.81 14.65
N LYS A 77 0.46 19.79 14.01
CA LYS A 77 0.31 21.13 14.59
C LYS A 77 -0.49 21.13 15.90
N ARG A 78 -1.21 20.04 16.18
CA ARG A 78 -1.97 19.84 17.42
C ARG A 78 -1.20 19.07 18.48
N ASP A 79 0.02 18.59 18.23
CA ASP A 79 0.75 17.67 19.14
C ASP A 79 0.79 18.21 20.58
N MET A 80 0.94 19.52 20.78
CA MET A 80 0.95 20.15 22.10
C MET A 80 -0.39 20.06 22.86
N LEU A 81 -1.50 19.84 22.17
CA LEU A 81 -2.86 19.72 22.72
C LEU A 81 -3.34 18.26 22.74
N VAL A 82 -2.59 17.34 22.15
CA VAL A 82 -3.01 15.94 22.00
C VAL A 82 -2.56 15.14 23.23
N LYS A 83 -3.52 14.76 24.09
CA LYS A 83 -3.26 13.96 25.30
C LYS A 83 -2.72 12.54 25.01
N LYS A 84 -3.00 11.98 23.82
CA LYS A 84 -2.58 10.65 23.39
C LYS A 84 -2.15 10.66 21.92
N PRO A 85 -0.88 10.97 21.61
CA PRO A 85 -0.42 11.00 20.24
C PRO A 85 -0.47 9.58 19.64
N ARG A 86 -0.88 9.49 18.37
CA ARG A 86 -0.78 8.22 17.62
C ARG A 86 0.70 7.88 17.45
N LYS A 87 1.08 6.63 17.73
CA LYS A 87 2.44 6.11 17.53
C LYS A 87 2.92 6.41 16.12
N GLU A 88 4.21 6.75 15.98
CA GLU A 88 4.83 6.89 14.68
C GLU A 88 5.01 5.52 14.03
N THR A 89 4.47 5.37 12.82
CA THR A 89 4.54 4.11 12.06
C THR A 89 5.36 4.25 10.78
N ARG A 90 5.64 5.48 10.33
CA ARG A 90 6.42 5.77 9.12
C ARG A 90 7.89 5.96 9.49
N THR A 91 8.72 5.03 9.03
CA THR A 91 10.14 4.93 9.39
C THR A 91 11.08 5.17 8.21
N GLY A 92 10.59 5.80 7.14
CA GLY A 92 11.39 6.14 5.96
C GLY A 92 11.40 5.09 4.85
N CYS A 93 10.48 4.13 4.84
CA CYS A 93 10.48 3.12 3.78
C CYS A 93 10.30 3.77 2.39
N LEU A 94 11.05 3.27 1.40
CA LEU A 94 11.01 3.78 0.03
C LEU A 94 10.23 2.87 -0.94
N ALA A 95 9.88 1.65 -0.52
CA ALA A 95 9.20 0.68 -1.36
C ALA A 95 7.83 1.19 -1.83
N HIS A 96 7.61 1.14 -3.13
CA HIS A 96 6.36 1.53 -3.78
C HIS A 96 6.20 0.87 -5.14
N LEU A 97 4.95 0.80 -5.60
CA LEU A 97 4.54 0.47 -6.96
C LEU A 97 3.72 1.64 -7.51
N VAL A 98 3.96 2.01 -8.77
CA VAL A 98 3.10 2.92 -9.53
C VAL A 98 2.52 2.13 -10.69
N VAL A 99 1.20 2.16 -10.80
CA VAL A 99 0.47 1.68 -11.97
C VAL A 99 -0.03 2.92 -12.71
N SER A 100 0.24 3.00 -14.00
CA SER A 100 -0.18 4.12 -14.85
C SER A 100 -0.74 3.60 -16.16
N ARG A 101 -1.70 4.36 -16.70
CA ARG A 101 -2.34 4.12 -18.00
C ARG A 101 -1.87 5.14 -19.02
#